data_AF-A0A522SDA5-F1
#
_entry.id   AF-A0A522SDA5-F1
#
_cell.length_a   1.000
_cell.length_b   1.000
_cell.length_c   1.000
_cell.angle_alpha   90.00
_cell.angle_beta   90.00
_cell.angle_gamma   90.00
#
_symmetry.space_group_name_H-M   'P 1'
#
loop_
_entity.id
_entity.type
_entity.pdbx_description
1 polymer ?
#
loop_
_entity_poly.entity_id
_entity_poly.type
_entity_poly.pdbx_seq_one_letter_code
_entity_poly.pdbx_strand_id
1 'polypeptide(L)'
;MDKYIMQLLEDIASSTENVSWPFSEKEVNIWDWIPDDEEERNAPVRNLEEWTGISREMLPPESMLNDDMLIRLLNALKELLDEHNWYFILQTDVPERIQYETIRQNFNQEVKVKRWHDGFFQMCTPGTTYGECTLGEYCQCAFFAELFKERGNEDEEDW
;
A
#
# COMPACT_ATOMS: atom_id res chain seq x y z
N MET A 1 -4.79 -4.25 25.78
CA MET A 1 -4.48 -3.90 24.39
C MET A 1 -3.20 -4.58 23.96
N ASP A 2 -2.13 -4.47 24.74
CA ASP A 2 -0.77 -4.95 24.42
C ASP A 2 -0.71 -6.41 23.96
N LYS A 3 -1.38 -7.32 24.68
CA LYS A 3 -1.43 -8.74 24.31
C LYS A 3 -2.04 -8.98 22.93
N TYR A 4 -3.09 -8.23 22.59
CA TYR A 4 -3.72 -8.31 21.28
C TYR A 4 -2.77 -7.80 20.19
N ILE A 5 -2.08 -6.68 20.44
CA ILE A 5 -1.10 -6.14 19.49
C ILE A 5 0.06 -7.12 19.27
N MET A 6 0.54 -7.78 20.34
CA MET A 6 1.55 -8.82 20.20
C MET A 6 1.08 -10.00 19.35
N GLN A 7 -0.14 -10.48 19.59
CA GLN A 7 -0.73 -11.55 18.77
C GLN A 7 -0.86 -11.11 17.30
N LEU A 8 -1.37 -9.91 17.05
CA LEU A 8 -1.52 -9.38 15.71
C LEU A 8 -0.16 -9.25 14.99
N LEU A 9 0.89 -8.83 15.69
CA LEU A 9 2.25 -8.79 15.14
C LEU A 9 2.79 -10.19 14.83
N GLU A 10 2.49 -11.19 15.65
CA GLU A 10 2.84 -12.60 15.38
C GLU A 10 2.08 -13.12 14.15
N ASP A 11 0.81 -12.78 14.01
CA ASP A 11 -0.01 -13.16 12.85
C ASP A 11 0.52 -12.49 11.57
N ILE A 12 0.87 -11.20 11.62
CA ILE A 12 1.53 -10.46 10.52
C ILE A 12 2.85 -11.12 10.14
N ALA A 13 3.71 -11.42 11.12
CA ALA A 13 5.01 -12.06 10.87
C ALA A 13 4.84 -13.45 10.23
N SER A 14 3.90 -14.25 10.73
CA SER A 14 3.60 -15.57 10.15
C SER A 14 3.12 -15.46 8.71
N SER A 15 2.33 -14.45 8.38
CA SER A 15 1.86 -14.19 7.01
C SER A 15 2.99 -13.75 6.09
N THR A 16 3.88 -12.90 6.61
CA THR A 16 5.07 -12.38 5.94
C THR A 16 6.08 -13.49 5.61
N GLU A 17 6.31 -14.45 6.51
CA GLU A 17 7.24 -15.56 6.27
C GLU A 17 6.68 -16.63 5.32
N ASN A 18 5.35 -16.77 5.24
CA ASN A 18 4.68 -17.84 4.51
C ASN A 18 3.97 -17.33 3.26
N VAL A 19 4.61 -16.44 2.50
CA VAL A 19 4.04 -15.90 1.25
C VAL A 19 3.77 -17.03 0.26
N SER A 20 2.48 -17.27 0.01
CA SER A 20 2.02 -18.20 -1.01
C SER A 20 1.83 -17.46 -2.32
N TRP A 21 2.91 -17.30 -3.08
CA TRP A 21 2.79 -16.75 -4.44
C TRP A 21 1.87 -17.63 -5.30
N PRO A 22 1.01 -17.03 -6.16
CA PRO A 22 0.22 -17.80 -7.14
C PRO A 22 1.11 -18.47 -8.21
N PHE A 23 2.41 -18.17 -8.21
CA PHE A 23 3.39 -18.73 -9.12
C PHE A 23 4.00 -19.98 -8.50
N SER A 24 3.93 -21.10 -9.21
CA SER A 24 4.36 -22.41 -8.72
C SER A 24 5.88 -22.58 -8.61
N GLU A 25 6.67 -21.65 -9.15
CA GLU A 25 8.12 -21.77 -9.28
C GLU A 25 8.81 -20.61 -8.56
N LYS A 26 9.71 -20.94 -7.62
CA LYS A 26 10.53 -19.96 -6.89
C LYS A 26 11.62 -19.32 -7.76
N GLU A 27 12.07 -20.02 -8.79
CA GLU A 27 13.08 -19.48 -9.72
C GLU A 27 12.40 -18.82 -10.91
N VAL A 28 12.80 -17.57 -11.16
CA VAL A 28 12.27 -16.76 -12.24
C VAL A 28 13.13 -17.01 -13.48
N ASN A 29 12.56 -17.61 -14.52
CA ASN A 29 13.24 -17.82 -15.80
C ASN A 29 13.09 -16.58 -16.68
N ILE A 30 14.16 -15.80 -16.85
CA ILE A 30 14.17 -14.51 -17.59
C ILE A 30 13.58 -14.59 -19.01
N TRP A 31 13.56 -15.78 -19.62
CA TRP A 31 12.99 -15.97 -20.96
C TRP A 31 11.46 -15.97 -20.96
N ASP A 32 10.83 -16.08 -19.79
CA ASP A 32 9.39 -15.99 -19.58
C ASP A 32 8.96 -14.55 -19.18
N TRP A 33 9.86 -13.58 -19.31
CA TRP A 33 9.55 -12.16 -19.08
C TRP A 33 8.48 -11.69 -20.07
N ILE A 34 7.49 -10.97 -19.55
CA ILE A 34 6.42 -10.35 -20.33
C ILE A 34 6.40 -8.84 -20.08
N PRO A 35 5.88 -8.01 -20.99
CA PRO A 35 5.66 -6.59 -20.74
C PRO A 35 4.66 -6.32 -19.59
N ASP A 36 4.81 -5.20 -18.88
CA ASP A 36 3.95 -4.82 -17.75
C ASP A 36 2.46 -4.75 -18.12
N ASP A 37 2.12 -4.24 -19.30
CA ASP A 37 0.71 -4.17 -19.75
C ASP A 37 0.11 -5.55 -20.03
N GLU A 38 0.93 -6.54 -20.41
CA GLU A 38 0.51 -7.94 -20.53
C GLU A 38 0.35 -8.59 -19.16
N GLU A 39 1.28 -8.35 -18.23
CA GLU A 39 1.18 -8.87 -16.87
C GLU A 39 -0.03 -8.29 -16.13
N GLU A 40 -0.22 -6.97 -16.19
CA GLU A 40 -1.35 -6.26 -15.59
C GLU A 40 -2.70 -6.83 -16.05
N ARG A 41 -2.81 -7.30 -17.30
CA ARG A 41 -4.06 -7.90 -17.81
C ARG A 41 -4.32 -9.31 -17.29
N ASN A 42 -3.26 -10.07 -17.02
CA ASN A 42 -3.35 -11.51 -16.73
C ASN A 42 -3.07 -11.86 -15.26
N ALA A 43 -2.50 -10.93 -14.49
CA ALA A 43 -2.14 -11.14 -13.11
C ALA A 43 -3.37 -11.52 -12.26
N PRO A 44 -3.25 -12.52 -11.38
CA PRO A 44 -4.35 -12.93 -10.52
C PRO A 44 -4.73 -11.78 -9.59
N VAL A 45 -6.03 -11.46 -9.59
CA VAL A 45 -6.64 -10.50 -8.68
C VAL A 45 -7.17 -11.25 -7.47
N ARG A 46 -6.84 -10.76 -6.28
CA ARG A 46 -7.39 -11.27 -5.01
C ARG A 46 -7.39 -10.17 -3.97
N ASN A 47 -8.21 -10.35 -2.93
CA ASN A 47 -8.24 -9.42 -1.82
C ASN A 47 -6.99 -9.60 -0.93
N LEU A 48 -6.41 -8.51 -0.43
CA LEU A 48 -5.29 -8.58 0.52
C LEU A 48 -5.62 -9.38 1.79
N GLU A 49 -6.85 -9.27 2.28
CA GLU A 49 -7.29 -10.00 3.48
C GLU A 49 -7.31 -11.52 3.23
N GLU A 50 -7.63 -11.95 2.00
CA GLU A 50 -7.61 -13.35 1.60
C GLU A 50 -6.18 -13.88 1.46
N TRP A 51 -5.26 -13.06 0.95
CA TRP A 51 -3.85 -13.44 0.80
C TRP A 51 -3.16 -13.58 2.14
N THR A 52 -3.36 -12.59 3.00
CA THR A 52 -2.62 -12.47 4.25
C THR A 52 -3.29 -13.21 5.41
N GLY A 53 -4.60 -13.46 5.32
CA GLY A 53 -5.42 -13.97 6.41
C GLY A 53 -5.76 -12.90 7.46
N ILE A 54 -5.36 -11.64 7.24
CA ILE A 54 -5.54 -10.53 8.17
C ILE A 54 -6.67 -9.66 7.64
N SER A 55 -7.74 -9.50 8.42
CA SER A 55 -8.82 -8.60 8.01
C SER A 55 -8.54 -7.17 8.46
N ARG A 56 -9.07 -6.18 7.73
CA ARG A 56 -8.98 -4.77 8.13
C ARG A 56 -9.53 -4.53 9.54
N GLU A 57 -10.58 -5.24 9.94
CA GLU A 57 -11.19 -5.14 11.27
C GLU A 57 -10.26 -5.63 12.39
N MET A 58 -9.27 -6.47 12.07
CA MET A 58 -8.22 -6.85 13.01
C MET A 58 -7.24 -5.71 13.25
N LEU A 59 -7.09 -4.77 12.31
CA LEU A 59 -6.24 -3.60 12.46
C LEU A 59 -6.95 -2.54 13.32
N PRO A 60 -6.47 -2.26 14.55
CA PRO A 60 -7.12 -1.29 15.44
C PRO A 60 -7.04 0.14 14.87
N PRO A 61 -8.04 1.00 15.09
CA PRO A 61 -7.95 2.42 14.74
C PRO A 61 -6.72 3.10 15.38
N GLU A 62 -6.11 4.06 14.69
CA GLU A 62 -4.92 4.77 15.20
C GLU A 62 -5.13 5.44 16.57
N SER A 63 -6.36 5.86 16.89
CA SER A 63 -6.73 6.48 18.15
C SER A 63 -6.66 5.53 19.36
N MET A 64 -6.62 4.22 19.11
CA MET A 64 -6.47 3.19 20.15
C MET A 64 -5.00 2.81 20.40
N LEU A 65 -4.07 3.35 19.61
CA LEU A 65 -2.65 2.99 19.63
C LEU A 65 -1.80 4.11 20.23
N ASN A 66 -0.89 3.72 21.13
CA ASN A 66 0.23 4.59 21.49
C ASN A 66 1.28 4.58 20.35
N ASP A 67 2.24 5.50 20.42
CA ASP A 67 3.20 5.69 19.33
C ASP A 67 4.07 4.44 19.09
N ASP A 68 4.52 3.75 20.15
CA ASP A 68 5.32 2.53 20.02
C ASP A 68 4.55 1.40 19.31
N MET A 69 3.31 1.14 19.73
CA MET A 69 2.47 0.13 19.10
C MET A 69 2.18 0.46 17.64
N LEU A 70 1.91 1.74 17.35
CA LEU A 70 1.60 2.19 16.01
C LEU A 70 2.80 2.05 15.08
N ILE A 71 3.99 2.46 15.52
CA ILE A 71 5.22 2.33 14.73
C ILE A 71 5.53 0.85 14.47
N ARG A 72 5.39 -0.01 15.47
CA ARG A 72 5.62 -1.45 15.32
C ARG A 72 4.66 -2.09 14.32
N LEU A 73 3.36 -1.76 14.41
CA LEU A 73 2.37 -2.24 13.45
C LEU A 73 2.62 -1.69 12.05
N LEU A 74 2.91 -0.40 11.92
CA LEU A 74 3.20 0.22 10.63
C LEU A 74 4.39 -0.46 9.94
N ASN A 75 5.48 -0.70 10.68
CA ASN A 75 6.67 -1.35 10.13
C ASN A 75 6.37 -2.79 9.71
N ALA A 76 5.67 -3.56 10.56
CA ALA A 76 5.29 -4.93 10.23
C ALA A 76 4.36 -5.00 9.01
N LEU A 77 3.43 -4.06 8.87
CA LEU A 77 2.55 -3.98 7.69
C LEU A 77 3.32 -3.60 6.42
N LYS A 78 4.30 -2.69 6.50
CA LYS A 78 5.15 -2.36 5.35
C LYS A 78 5.97 -3.55 4.90
N GLU A 79 6.54 -4.30 5.84
CA GLU A 79 7.29 -5.54 5.55
C GLU A 79 6.39 -6.61 4.93
N LEU A 80 5.18 -6.81 5.48
CA LEU A 80 4.19 -7.71 4.90
C LEU A 80 3.86 -7.35 3.45
N LEU A 81 3.64 -6.07 3.17
CA LEU A 81 3.33 -5.56 1.84
C LEU A 81 4.52 -5.72 0.87
N ASP A 82 5.74 -5.46 1.34
CA ASP A 82 6.98 -5.62 0.58
C ASP A 82 7.18 -7.09 0.16
N GLU A 83 7.05 -8.02 1.10
CA GLU A 83 7.17 -9.46 0.86
C GLU A 83 6.08 -10.02 -0.08
N HIS A 84 4.98 -9.30 -0.28
CA HIS A 84 3.96 -9.65 -1.26
C HIS A 84 4.04 -8.81 -2.56
N ASN A 85 5.13 -8.07 -2.78
CA ASN A 85 5.37 -7.22 -3.96
C ASN A 85 4.29 -6.13 -4.14
N TRP A 86 3.86 -5.51 -3.03
CA TRP A 86 2.89 -4.41 -2.99
C TRP A 86 3.46 -3.18 -2.26
N TYR A 87 4.39 -2.49 -2.89
CA TYR A 87 5.10 -1.40 -2.25
C TYR A 87 4.16 -0.26 -1.83
N PHE A 88 4.25 0.12 -0.56
CA PHE A 88 3.64 1.34 -0.02
C PHE A 88 4.65 2.49 -0.12
N ILE A 89 4.58 3.23 -1.21
CA ILE A 89 5.54 4.31 -1.51
C ILE A 89 4.88 5.67 -1.34
N LEU A 90 5.53 6.53 -0.56
CA LEU A 90 5.16 7.93 -0.40
C LEU A 90 6.28 8.84 -0.91
N GLN A 91 5.91 9.85 -1.70
CA GLN A 91 6.84 10.85 -2.28
C GLN A 91 7.08 12.05 -1.36
N THR A 92 6.30 12.17 -0.29
CA THR A 92 6.37 13.25 0.71
C THR A 92 6.54 12.64 2.11
N ASP A 93 7.09 13.44 3.02
CA ASP A 93 7.15 13.05 4.42
C ASP A 93 5.74 13.12 5.02
N VAL A 94 5.23 11.97 5.48
CA VAL A 94 3.84 11.81 5.95
C VAL A 94 3.92 11.24 7.37
N PRO A 95 3.20 11.81 8.35
CA PRO A 95 3.19 11.29 9.71
C PRO A 95 2.80 9.81 9.78
N GLU A 96 3.48 9.03 10.62
CA GLU A 96 3.30 7.58 10.73
C GLU A 96 1.85 7.19 11.04
N ARG A 97 1.18 8.01 11.85
CA ARG A 97 -0.25 7.87 12.18
C ARG A 97 -1.13 7.86 10.93
N ILE A 98 -0.88 8.82 10.03
CA ILE A 98 -1.58 8.94 8.75
C ILE A 98 -1.20 7.79 7.80
N GLN A 99 0.07 7.39 7.77
CA GLN A 99 0.52 6.23 6.98
C GLN A 99 -0.21 4.95 7.39
N TYR A 100 -0.25 4.69 8.70
CA TYR A 100 -0.94 3.53 9.28
C TYR A 100 -2.44 3.55 8.96
N GLU A 101 -3.12 4.68 9.20
CA GLU A 101 -4.54 4.79 8.91
C GLU A 101 -4.85 4.66 7.42
N THR A 102 -3.94 5.15 6.55
CA THR A 102 -4.06 4.98 5.09
C THR A 102 -3.98 3.51 4.69
N ILE A 103 -2.99 2.78 5.20
CA ILE A 103 -2.88 1.33 4.95
C ILE A 103 -4.13 0.62 5.46
N ARG A 104 -4.54 0.90 6.70
CA ARG A 104 -5.71 0.28 7.33
C ARG A 104 -6.99 0.53 6.51
N GLN A 105 -7.29 1.76 6.13
CA GLN A 105 -8.52 2.09 5.41
C GLN A 105 -8.61 1.42 4.04
N ASN A 106 -7.47 1.25 3.36
CA ASN A 106 -7.37 0.63 2.05
C ASN A 106 -6.99 -0.86 2.10
N PHE A 107 -6.95 -1.48 3.29
CA PHE A 107 -6.44 -2.84 3.45
C PHE A 107 -7.32 -3.89 2.76
N ASN A 108 -8.60 -3.59 2.54
CA ASN A 108 -9.54 -4.49 1.88
C ASN A 108 -9.54 -4.34 0.35
N GLN A 109 -8.54 -3.70 -0.24
CA GLN A 109 -8.46 -3.51 -1.69
C GLN A 109 -8.21 -4.83 -2.43
N GLU A 110 -8.69 -4.90 -3.67
CA GLU A 110 -8.29 -5.94 -4.61
C GLU A 110 -6.92 -5.60 -5.18
N VAL A 111 -6.00 -6.55 -5.10
CA VAL A 111 -4.63 -6.39 -5.56
C VAL A 111 -4.30 -7.43 -6.62
N LYS A 112 -3.48 -7.00 -7.58
CA LYS A 112 -2.85 -7.91 -8.54
C LYS A 112 -1.49 -8.31 -8.00
N VAL A 113 -1.24 -9.62 -7.95
CA VAL A 113 0.10 -10.13 -7.66
C VAL A 113 0.84 -10.24 -8.98
N LYS A 114 1.87 -9.43 -9.16
CA LYS A 114 2.75 -9.47 -10.33
C LYS A 114 4.00 -10.29 -10.02
N ARG A 115 4.49 -11.02 -11.02
CA ARG A 115 5.73 -11.81 -10.98
C ARG A 115 6.93 -10.99 -11.41
N TRP A 116 6.76 -10.17 -12.45
CA TRP A 116 7.86 -9.52 -13.16
C TRP A 116 8.03 -8.05 -12.82
N HIS A 117 6.93 -7.39 -12.49
CA HIS A 117 6.91 -5.97 -12.17
C HIS A 117 6.41 -5.73 -10.75
N ASP A 118 6.70 -4.55 -10.26
CA ASP A 118 6.29 -4.13 -8.93
C ASP A 118 4.78 -3.84 -8.89
N GLY A 119 4.11 -4.32 -7.84
CA GLY A 119 2.78 -3.87 -7.47
C GLY A 119 2.88 -2.66 -6.52
N PHE A 120 1.93 -1.73 -6.62
CA PHE A 120 1.85 -0.60 -5.70
C PHE A 120 0.57 -0.66 -4.89
N PHE A 121 0.69 -0.42 -3.59
CA PHE A 121 -0.46 -0.33 -2.70
C PHE A 121 -1.28 0.92 -3.03
N GLN A 122 -2.58 0.76 -3.28
CA GLN A 122 -3.45 1.90 -3.58
C GLN A 122 -3.79 2.66 -2.30
N MET A 123 -3.44 3.95 -2.27
CA MET A 123 -3.66 4.84 -1.14
C MET A 123 -4.95 5.67 -1.26
N CYS A 124 -5.55 5.66 -2.46
CA CYS A 124 -6.72 6.45 -2.80
C CYS A 124 -7.75 5.53 -3.46
N THR A 125 -8.96 5.48 -2.93
CA THR A 125 -10.02 4.66 -3.52
C THR A 125 -10.68 5.39 -4.69
N PRO A 126 -11.10 4.66 -5.75
CA PRO A 126 -11.86 5.24 -6.85
C PRO A 126 -13.09 6.00 -6.35
N GLY A 127 -13.28 7.23 -6.82
CA GLY A 127 -14.39 8.10 -6.40
C GLY A 127 -14.08 8.99 -5.20
N THR A 128 -12.90 8.90 -4.60
CA THR A 128 -12.45 9.85 -3.57
C THR A 128 -12.29 11.25 -4.17
N THR A 129 -12.90 12.25 -3.54
CA THR A 129 -12.70 13.65 -3.93
C THR A 129 -11.25 14.04 -3.71
N TYR A 130 -10.71 14.84 -4.62
CA TYR A 130 -9.36 15.39 -4.52
C TYR A 130 -9.13 16.09 -3.17
N GLY A 131 -8.05 15.72 -2.48
CA GLY A 131 -7.69 16.28 -1.16
C GLY A 131 -8.49 15.71 0.03
N GLU A 132 -9.49 14.86 -0.21
CA GLU A 132 -10.34 14.27 0.84
C GLU A 132 -9.98 12.80 1.15
N CYS A 133 -8.87 12.29 0.60
CA CYS A 133 -8.37 10.96 0.97
C CYS A 133 -7.76 10.97 2.38
N THR A 134 -7.48 9.79 2.93
CA THR A 134 -6.90 9.62 4.27
C THR A 134 -5.58 10.36 4.48
N LEU A 135 -4.83 10.64 3.41
CA LEU A 135 -3.60 11.44 3.47
C LEU A 135 -3.87 12.92 3.81
N GLY A 136 -5.09 13.43 3.60
CA GLY A 136 -5.48 14.81 3.91
C GLY A 136 -4.55 15.84 3.26
N GLU A 137 -3.95 16.71 4.08
CA GLU A 137 -2.97 17.73 3.63
C GLU A 137 -1.69 17.11 3.02
N TYR A 138 -1.38 15.85 3.32
CA TYR A 138 -0.24 15.12 2.77
C TYR A 138 -0.57 14.39 1.46
N CYS A 139 -1.74 14.63 0.88
CA CYS A 139 -2.15 14.02 -0.37
C CYS A 139 -1.20 14.42 -1.52
N GLN A 140 -0.49 13.44 -2.08
CA GLN A 140 0.45 13.68 -3.19
C GLN A 140 -0.25 14.19 -4.44
N CYS A 141 -1.44 13.66 -4.75
CA CYS A 141 -2.25 14.18 -5.85
C CYS A 141 -2.54 15.67 -5.63
N ALA A 142 -2.83 16.07 -4.39
CA ALA A 142 -3.05 17.45 -4.01
C ALA A 142 -1.82 18.34 -4.30
N PHE A 143 -0.67 17.89 -3.79
CA PHE A 143 0.61 18.55 -3.97
C PHE A 143 0.99 18.73 -5.45
N PHE A 144 0.93 17.66 -6.26
CA PHE A 144 1.37 17.74 -7.66
C PHE A 144 0.43 18.58 -8.52
N ALA A 145 -0.89 18.50 -8.34
CA ALA A 145 -1.77 19.32 -9.16
C ALA A 145 -1.70 20.81 -8.79
N GLU A 146 -1.29 21.18 -7.57
CA GLU A 146 -0.92 22.57 -7.25
C GLU A 146 0.40 22.96 -7.92
N LEU A 147 1.45 22.13 -7.78
CA LEU A 147 2.75 22.37 -8.41
C LEU A 147 2.65 22.57 -9.94
N PHE A 148 1.80 21.77 -10.61
CA PHE A 148 1.61 21.87 -12.06
C PHE A 148 0.68 23.02 -12.48
N LYS A 149 -0.24 23.49 -11.61
CA LYS A 149 -1.00 24.72 -11.86
C LYS A 149 -0.10 25.94 -11.86
N GLU A 150 0.86 26.00 -10.94
CA GLU A 150 1.84 27.09 -10.88
C GLU A 150 2.70 27.13 -12.13
N ARG A 151 3.18 25.96 -12.61
CA ARG A 151 3.92 25.86 -13.88
C ARG A 151 3.11 26.24 -15.12
N GLY A 152 1.83 25.86 -15.18
CA GLY A 152 0.98 26.17 -16.34
C GLY A 152 0.69 27.67 -16.50
N ASN A 153 0.86 28.46 -15.44
CA ASN A 153 0.69 29.91 -15.48
C ASN A 153 1.99 30.66 -15.85
N GLU A 154 3.16 30.03 -15.78
CA GLU A 154 4.45 30.64 -16.18
C GLU A 154 4.66 30.62 -17.70
N ASP A 155 4.00 29.71 -18.42
CA ASP A 155 4.11 29.57 -19.89
C ASP A 155 3.13 30.49 -20.67
N GLU A 156 2.25 31.25 -20.00
CA GLU A 156 1.31 32.20 -20.63
C GLU A 156 1.79 33.67 -20.63
N GLU A 157 2.93 34.00 -20.02
CA GLU A 157 3.43 35.38 -19.91
C GLU A 157 4.52 35.79 -20.94
N ASP A 158 4.74 34.99 -21.98
CA ASP A 158 5.69 35.31 -23.06
C ASP A 158 5.10 35.07 -24.48
N TRP A 159 4.07 35.87 -24.85
CA TRP A 159 3.69 36.14 -26.25
C TRP A 159 3.18 37.58 -26.46
#